data_AF-A0A842U277-F1
#
_entry.id   AF-A0A842U277-F1
#
_cell.length_a   1.000
_cell.length_b   1.000
_cell.length_c   1.000
_cell.angle_alpha   90.00
_cell.angle_beta   90.00
_cell.angle_gamma   90.00
#
_symmetry.space_group_name_H-M   'P 1'
#
loop_
_entity.id
_entity.type
_entity.pdbx_description
1 polymer ?
#
loop_
_entity_poly.entity_id
_entity_poly.type
_entity_poly.pdbx_seq_one_letter_code
_entity_poly.pdbx_strand_id
1 'polypeptide(L)'
;MPTEQLLIIPVIILAISFIFLILTIPLLLILGFIFWIFMIVDCANRKFRDENEKIAWIMIIVLANIIGAIIYYFLVKKPDRK
;
A
#
# COMPACT_ATOMS: atom_id res chain seq x y z
N MET A 1 11.57 46.51 -5.57
CA MET A 1 11.66 45.08 -5.20
C MET A 1 12.53 44.39 -6.25
N PRO A 2 13.59 43.68 -5.87
CA PRO A 2 14.47 43.04 -6.85
C PRO A 2 13.69 41.89 -7.52
N THR A 3 13.43 42.03 -8.82
CA THR A 3 12.67 41.08 -9.66
C THR A 3 13.25 39.66 -9.65
N GLU A 4 14.52 39.52 -9.29
CA GLU A 4 15.20 38.24 -9.15
C GLU A 4 14.64 37.40 -8.00
N GLN A 5 14.27 38.04 -6.87
CA GLN A 5 13.70 37.33 -5.73
C GLN A 5 12.29 36.78 -6.02
N LEU A 6 11.52 37.45 -6.89
CA LEU A 6 10.18 37.03 -7.29
C LEU A 6 10.19 35.72 -8.11
N LEU A 7 11.27 35.44 -8.85
CA LEU A 7 11.40 34.21 -9.66
C LEU A 7 12.04 33.04 -8.88
N ILE A 8 12.93 33.33 -7.93
CA ILE A 8 13.66 32.29 -7.18
C ILE A 8 12.75 31.52 -6.21
N ILE A 9 11.85 32.22 -5.50
CA ILE A 9 10.96 31.61 -4.50
C ILE A 9 10.08 30.48 -5.07
N PRO A 10 9.31 30.66 -6.17
CA PRO A 10 8.48 29.58 -6.70
C PRO A 10 9.31 28.39 -7.21
N VAL A 11 10.49 28.63 -7.77
CA VAL A 11 11.39 27.55 -8.22
C VAL A 11 11.85 26.69 -7.04
N ILE A 12 12.21 27.31 -5.92
CA ILE A 12 12.59 26.60 -4.70
C ILE A 12 11.42 25.79 -4.15
N ILE A 13 10.21 26.35 -4.11
CA ILE A 13 9.01 25.65 -3.63
C ILE A 13 8.72 24.41 -4.49
N LEU A 14 8.83 24.53 -5.82
CA LEU A 14 8.65 23.41 -6.75
C LEU A 14 9.72 22.34 -6.55
N ALA A 15 10.99 22.73 -6.39
CA ALA A 15 12.09 21.80 -6.14
C ALA A 15 11.89 21.02 -4.83
N ILE A 16 11.50 21.70 -3.74
CA ILE A 16 11.22 21.06 -2.45
C ILE A 16 10.04 20.10 -2.57
N SER A 17 8.97 20.52 -3.24
CA SER A 17 7.78 19.68 -3.45
C SER A 17 8.13 18.42 -4.24
N PHE A 18 8.98 18.55 -5.26
CA PHE A 18 9.42 17.44 -6.09
C PHE A 18 10.31 16.45 -5.31
N ILE A 19 11.24 16.96 -4.51
CA ILE A 19 12.09 16.14 -3.63
C ILE A 19 11.22 15.38 -2.62
N PHE A 20 10.26 16.06 -2.00
CA PHE A 20 9.34 15.43 -1.06
C PHE A 20 8.54 14.29 -1.70
N LEU A 21 8.04 14.50 -2.91
CA LEU A 21 7.30 13.49 -3.67
C LEU A 21 8.19 12.28 -4.03
N ILE A 22 9.42 12.54 -4.45
CA ILE A 22 10.41 11.49 -4.76
C ILE A 22 10.74 10.65 -3.54
N LEU A 23 10.79 11.24 -2.35
CA LEU A 23 11.10 10.48 -1.13
C LEU A 23 9.89 9.70 -0.59
N THR A 24 8.69 10.28 -0.71
CA THR A 24 7.48 9.71 -0.09
C THR A 24 6.84 8.61 -0.92
N ILE A 25 6.82 8.72 -2.26
CA ILE A 25 6.20 7.70 -3.12
C ILE A 25 6.87 6.32 -3.00
N PRO A 26 8.20 6.18 -3.12
CA PRO A 26 8.86 4.87 -2.99
C PRO A 26 8.64 4.26 -1.61
N LEU A 27 8.62 5.09 -0.56
CA LEU A 27 8.36 4.61 0.80
C LEU A 27 6.96 4.00 0.90
N LEU A 28 5.93 4.68 0.37
CA LEU A 28 4.56 4.15 0.36
C LEU A 28 4.43 2.88 -0.48
N LEU A 29 5.11 2.81 -1.62
CA LEU A 29 5.12 1.61 -2.48
C LEU A 29 5.76 0.42 -1.76
N ILE A 30 6.90 0.63 -1.08
CA ILE A 30 7.59 -0.41 -0.32
C ILE A 30 6.70 -0.88 0.84
N LEU A 31 6.11 0.04 1.61
CA LEU A 31 5.19 -0.33 2.69
C LEU A 31 3.98 -1.11 2.16
N GLY A 32 3.39 -0.66 1.05
CA GLY A 32 2.28 -1.34 0.39
C GLY A 32 2.64 -2.74 -0.10
N PHE A 33 3.84 -2.91 -0.63
CA PHE A 33 4.35 -4.20 -1.10
C PHE A 33 4.62 -5.17 0.06
N ILE A 34 5.24 -4.67 1.14
CA ILE A 34 5.45 -5.45 2.37
C ILE A 34 4.10 -5.88 2.94
N PHE A 35 3.13 -4.97 3.03
CA PHE A 35 1.78 -5.27 3.50
C PHE A 35 1.09 -6.34 2.64
N TRP A 36 1.20 -6.24 1.32
CA TRP A 36 0.63 -7.21 0.38
C TRP A 36 1.22 -8.61 0.60
N ILE A 37 2.56 -8.74 0.64
CA ILE A 37 3.23 -10.02 0.91
C ILE A 37 2.81 -10.56 2.27
N PHE A 38 2.78 -9.71 3.29
CA PHE A 38 2.36 -10.10 4.64
C PHE A 38 0.96 -10.74 4.62
N MET A 39 0.01 -10.18 3.87
CA MET A 39 -1.34 -10.74 3.76
C MET A 39 -1.37 -12.09 3.04
N ILE A 40 -0.53 -12.30 2.03
CA ILE A 40 -0.38 -13.62 1.39
C ILE A 40 0.14 -14.64 2.40
N VAL A 41 1.17 -14.29 3.18
CA VAL A 41 1.74 -15.16 4.21
C VAL A 41 0.73 -15.46 5.32
N ASP A 42 -0.05 -14.47 5.75
CA ASP A 42 -1.15 -14.67 6.72
C ASP A 42 -2.19 -15.64 6.17
N CYS A 43 -2.62 -15.45 4.92
CA CYS A 43 -3.59 -16.31 4.25
C CYS A 43 -3.08 -17.75 4.08
N ALA A 44 -1.83 -17.93 3.66
CA ALA A 44 -1.23 -19.26 3.49
C ALA A 44 -1.17 -20.05 4.80
N ASN A 45 -0.81 -19.38 5.90
CA ASN A 45 -0.66 -19.99 7.23
C ASN A 45 -1.98 -20.14 8.00
N ARG A 46 -3.04 -19.44 7.60
CA ARG A 46 -4.34 -19.53 8.25
C ARG A 46 -4.98 -20.91 7.99
N LYS A 47 -5.64 -21.44 9.03
CA LYS A 47 -6.47 -22.65 8.92
C LYS A 47 -7.86 -22.24 8.46
N PHE A 48 -8.14 -22.44 7.17
CA PHE A 48 -9.49 -22.35 6.63
C PHE A 48 -10.23 -23.68 6.86
N ARG A 49 -11.56 -23.61 6.90
CA ARG A 49 -12.41 -24.81 7.02
C ARG A 49 -12.45 -25.58 5.71
N ASP A 50 -12.42 -24.84 4.59
CA ASP A 50 -12.35 -25.37 3.24
C ASP A 50 -11.01 -24.97 2.60
N GLU A 51 -10.34 -25.94 1.98
CA GLU A 51 -9.09 -25.70 1.26
C GLU A 51 -9.32 -24.84 0.00
N ASN A 52 -10.47 -24.99 -0.65
CA ASN A 52 -10.85 -24.18 -1.81
C ASN A 52 -11.00 -22.70 -1.44
N GLU A 53 -11.50 -22.42 -0.23
CA GLU A 53 -11.62 -21.06 0.29
C GLU A 53 -10.25 -20.39 0.44
N LYS A 54 -9.25 -21.13 0.96
CA LYS A 54 -7.86 -20.64 1.05
C LYS A 54 -7.32 -20.29 -0.33
N ILE A 55 -7.49 -21.19 -1.29
CA ILE A 55 -6.97 -21.02 -2.65
C ILE A 55 -7.62 -19.80 -3.31
N ALA A 56 -8.94 -19.64 -3.17
CA ALA A 56 -9.66 -18.48 -3.68
C ALA A 56 -9.15 -17.16 -3.09
N TRP A 57 -8.94 -17.10 -1.77
CA TRP A 57 -8.39 -15.89 -1.12
C TRP A 57 -6.98 -15.57 -1.58
N ILE A 58 -6.11 -16.57 -1.72
CA ILE A 58 -4.76 -16.36 -2.26
C ILE A 58 -4.84 -15.80 -3.68
N MET A 59 -5.70 -16.34 -4.55
CA MET A 59 -5.88 -15.80 -5.91
C MET A 59 -6.36 -14.35 -5.89
N ILE A 60 -7.32 -14.01 -5.03
CA ILE A 60 -7.83 -12.64 -4.90
C ILE A 60 -6.71 -11.70 -4.46
N ILE A 61 -5.94 -12.07 -3.42
CA ILE A 61 -4.85 -11.22 -2.92
C ILE A 61 -3.77 -11.06 -3.99
N VAL A 62 -3.39 -12.13 -4.69
CA VAL A 62 -2.32 -12.09 -5.69
C VAL A 62 -2.73 -11.29 -6.94
N LEU A 63 -3.94 -11.49 -7.46
CA LEU A 63 -4.42 -10.80 -8.67
C LEU A 63 -4.81 -9.35 -8.41
N ALA A 64 -5.49 -9.07 -7.29
CA ALA A 64 -5.92 -7.72 -6.94
C ALA A 64 -4.86 -6.91 -6.16
N ASN A 65 -3.65 -7.46 -5.96
CA ASN A 65 -2.53 -6.81 -5.29
C ASN A 65 -2.93 -6.19 -3.93
N ILE A 66 -2.53 -4.93 -3.68
CA ILE A 66 -2.84 -4.21 -2.44
C ILE A 66 -4.35 -4.15 -2.17
N ILE A 67 -5.18 -4.02 -3.20
CA ILE A 67 -6.65 -4.00 -3.05
C ILE A 67 -7.13 -5.34 -2.49
N GLY A 68 -6.64 -6.45 -3.03
CA GLY A 68 -6.95 -7.79 -2.54
C GLY A 68 -6.49 -8.02 -1.10
N ALA A 69 -5.28 -7.53 -0.76
CA ALA A 69 -4.76 -7.58 0.61
C ALA A 69 -5.61 -6.78 1.61
N ILE A 70 -6.09 -5.59 1.22
CA ILE A 70 -6.98 -4.76 2.05
C ILE A 70 -8.31 -5.49 2.28
N ILE A 71 -8.91 -6.04 1.22
CA ILE A 71 -10.18 -6.79 1.32
C ILE A 71 -10.01 -8.00 2.26
N TYR A 72 -8.95 -8.79 2.06
CA TYR A 72 -8.62 -9.91 2.93
C TYR A 72 -8.44 -9.49 4.40
N TYR A 73 -7.74 -8.37 4.63
CA TYR A 73 -7.51 -7.86 5.97
C TYR A 73 -8.83 -7.56 6.71
N PHE A 74 -9.78 -6.90 6.04
CA PHE A 74 -11.05 -6.54 6.66
C PHE A 74 -12.04 -7.71 6.75
N LEU A 75 -12.11 -8.58 5.75
CA LEU A 75 -13.12 -9.65 5.70
C LEU A 75 -12.68 -10.94 6.41
N VAL A 76 -11.40 -11.29 6.35
CA VAL A 76 -10.89 -12.58 6.88
C VAL A 76 -10.05 -12.40 8.12
N LYS A 77 -9.13 -11.42 8.13
CA LYS A 77 -8.19 -11.26 9.26
C LYS A 77 -8.83 -10.62 10.48
N LYS A 78 -9.76 -9.68 10.30
CA LYS A 78 -10.52 -9.04 11.36
C LYS A 78 -11.96 -9.58 11.39
N PRO A 79 -12.19 -10.86 11.75
CA PRO A 79 -13.56 -11.31 11.98
C PRO A 79 -14.07 -10.52 13.20
N ASP A 80 -15.07 -9.69 12.95
CA ASP A 80 -15.76 -8.91 13.97
C ASP A 80 -16.22 -9.92 15.05
N ARG A 81 -15.66 -9.82 16.25
CA ARG A 81 -16.12 -10.62 17.39
C ARG A 81 -17.45 -10.03 17.83
N LYS A 82 -18.54 -10.45 17.20
CA LYS A 82 -19.88 -10.35 17.76
C LYS A 82 -20.42 -11.75 18.01
#